data_AF-A0A3R8LHX9-F1
#
_entry.id   AF-A0A3R8LHX9-F1
#
_cell.length_a   1.000
_cell.length_b   1.000
_cell.length_c   1.000
_cell.angle_alpha   90.00
_cell.angle_beta   90.00
_cell.angle_gamma   90.00
#
_symmetry.space_group_name_H-M   'P 1'
#
loop_
_entity.id
_entity.type
_entity.pdbx_description
1 polymer ?
#
loop_
_entity_poly.entity_id
_entity_poly.type
_entity_poly.pdbx_seq_one_letter_code
_entity_poly.pdbx_strand_id
1 'polypeptide(L)'
;YIKNNYDRPGLKTCFIPYGATVSETPTSITNKNQKWFDRFDIKLNNYYLIVGRFVPENNYEVMITEFMKSNTKRPLVIVTNVGKNKFYRNLESKTHFSQDSRIKFVGTVY
;
A
#
# COMPACT_ATOMS: atom_id res chain seq x y z
N TYR A 1 -4.73 -27.29 -4.31
CA TYR A 1 -5.95 -26.73 -4.93
C TYR A 1 -6.11 -27.24 -6.36
N ILE A 2 -5.30 -26.80 -7.35
CA ILE A 2 -5.56 -27.11 -8.77
C ILE A 2 -5.61 -28.61 -9.08
N LYS A 3 -4.61 -29.40 -8.67
CA LYS A 3 -4.61 -30.86 -8.87
C LYS A 3 -5.76 -31.59 -8.16
N ASN A 4 -6.25 -31.05 -7.04
CA ASN A 4 -7.29 -31.69 -6.23
C ASN A 4 -8.71 -31.30 -6.68
N ASN A 5 -8.89 -30.10 -7.22
CA ASN A 5 -10.19 -29.56 -7.62
C ASN A 5 -10.46 -29.67 -9.13
N TYR A 6 -9.43 -29.95 -9.92
CA TYR A 6 -9.52 -30.10 -11.37
C TYR A 6 -8.81 -31.39 -11.80
N ASP A 7 -9.24 -32.51 -11.23
CA ASP A 7 -8.71 -33.83 -11.55
C ASP A 7 -9.06 -34.18 -13.00
N ARG A 8 -8.09 -33.99 -13.90
CA ARG A 8 -8.17 -34.33 -15.32
C ARG A 8 -6.92 -35.12 -15.68
N PRO A 9 -7.06 -36.34 -16.25
CA PRO A 9 -5.91 -37.11 -16.71
C PRO A 9 -5.04 -36.27 -17.67
N GLY A 10 -3.75 -36.17 -17.38
CA GLY A 10 -2.78 -35.44 -18.21
C GLY A 10 -2.74 -33.92 -18.01
N LEU A 11 -3.39 -33.36 -16.97
CA LEU A 11 -3.31 -31.94 -16.67
C LEU A 11 -1.86 -31.50 -16.36
N LYS A 12 -1.30 -30.64 -17.22
CA LYS A 12 -0.01 -29.98 -17.01
C LYS A 12 -0.23 -28.55 -16.54
N THR A 13 0.30 -28.21 -15.38
CA THR A 13 0.26 -26.85 -14.84
C THR A 13 1.65 -26.24 -14.94
N CYS A 14 1.72 -24.96 -15.32
CA CYS A 14 2.95 -24.17 -15.27
C CYS A 14 2.68 -22.87 -14.52
N PHE A 15 3.66 -22.41 -13.76
CA PHE A 15 3.63 -21.09 -13.15
C PHE A 15 3.97 -20.04 -14.21
N ILE A 16 3.16 -18.99 -14.30
CA ILE A 16 3.43 -17.84 -15.15
C ILE A 16 3.72 -16.65 -14.22
N PRO A 17 4.98 -16.20 -14.12
CA PRO A 17 5.31 -15.03 -13.32
C PRO A 17 4.76 -13.76 -13.95
N TYR A 18 4.45 -12.77 -13.12
CA TYR A 18 4.21 -11.41 -13.60
C TYR A 18 5.51 -10.80 -14.11
N GLY A 19 5.44 -10.14 -15.26
CA GLY A 19 6.49 -9.26 -15.77
C GLY A 19 6.16 -7.80 -15.45
N ALA A 20 7.20 -6.96 -15.38
CA ALA A 20 7.07 -5.51 -15.30
C ALA A 20 8.15 -4.86 -16.18
N THR A 21 7.80 -3.77 -16.87
CA THR A 21 8.79 -2.94 -17.55
C THR A 21 9.54 -2.14 -16.50
N VAL A 22 10.84 -2.34 -16.42
CA VAL A 22 11.72 -1.61 -15.51
C VAL A 22 12.54 -0.63 -16.33
N SER A 23 12.54 0.64 -15.95
CA SER A 23 13.48 1.61 -16.51
C SER A 23 14.82 1.45 -15.81
N GLU A 24 15.91 1.38 -16.57
CA GLU A 24 17.27 1.36 -16.01
C GLU A 24 17.68 2.72 -15.43
N THR A 25 17.04 3.80 -15.87
CA THR A 25 17.32 5.15 -15.39
C THR A 25 16.45 5.50 -14.18
N PRO A 26 17.06 5.96 -13.07
CA PRO A 26 16.31 6.51 -11.95
C PRO A 26 15.45 7.69 -12.42
N THR A 27 14.20 7.73 -11.98
CA THR A 27 13.33 8.88 -12.27
C THR A 27 13.83 10.10 -11.50
N SER A 28 14.18 11.17 -12.23
CA SER A 28 14.55 12.45 -11.62
C SER A 28 13.35 13.06 -10.88
N ILE A 29 13.60 13.56 -9.67
CA ILE A 29 12.59 14.30 -8.89
C ILE A 29 12.38 15.66 -9.55
N THR A 30 11.17 15.89 -10.05
CA THR A 30 10.77 17.18 -10.63
C THR A 30 10.21 18.12 -9.55
N ASN A 31 10.06 19.40 -9.89
CA ASN A 31 9.35 20.36 -9.03
C ASN A 31 7.91 19.94 -8.70
N LYS A 32 7.23 19.20 -9.60
CA LYS A 32 5.90 18.63 -9.32
C LYS A 32 5.98 17.56 -8.22
N ASN A 33 6.99 16.69 -8.29
CA ASN A 33 7.21 15.66 -7.26
C ASN A 33 7.53 16.30 -5.90
N GLN A 34 8.41 17.31 -5.87
CA GLN A 34 8.76 18.00 -4.63
C GLN A 34 7.54 18.66 -3.97
N LYS A 35 6.72 19.39 -4.75
CA LYS A 35 5.47 19.99 -4.25
C LYS A 35 4.49 18.96 -3.68
N TRP A 36 4.48 17.74 -4.24
CA TRP A 36 3.65 16.65 -3.72
C TRP A 36 4.18 16.15 -2.37
N PHE A 37 5.49 15.95 -2.24
CA PHE A 37 6.13 15.58 -0.98
C PHE A 37 5.88 16.64 0.11
N ASP A 38 6.05 17.93 -0.23
CA ASP A 38 5.84 19.05 0.70
C ASP A 38 4.38 19.12 1.18
N ARG A 39 3.41 18.91 0.27
CA ARG A 39 1.97 18.91 0.60
C ARG A 39 1.61 17.91 1.70
N PHE A 40 2.26 16.76 1.71
CA PHE A 40 1.97 15.67 2.64
C PHE A 40 2.96 15.59 3.80
N ASP A 41 3.90 16.54 3.89
CA ASP A 41 4.98 16.55 4.88
C ASP A 41 5.79 15.23 4.87
N ILE A 42 6.18 14.81 3.67
CA ILE A 42 6.96 13.59 3.44
C ILE A 42 8.36 13.99 2.98
N LYS A 43 9.39 13.44 3.63
CA LYS A 43 10.78 13.60 3.20
C LYS A 43 11.15 12.46 2.25
N LEU A 44 11.78 12.79 1.11
CA LEU A 44 12.26 11.82 0.14
C LEU A 44 13.14 10.76 0.82
N ASN A 45 12.95 9.49 0.44
CA ASN A 45 13.64 8.33 1.02
C ASN A 45 13.49 8.18 2.54
N ASN A 46 12.51 8.84 3.16
CA ASN A 46 12.30 8.81 4.59
C ASN A 46 10.85 8.46 4.97
N TYR A 47 10.33 7.37 4.41
CA TYR A 47 8.99 6.87 4.67
C TYR A 47 8.92 5.36 4.43
N TYR A 48 7.88 4.72 4.97
CA TYR A 48 7.43 3.40 4.56
C TYR A 48 6.26 3.56 3.57
N LEU A 49 6.09 2.62 2.65
CA LEU A 49 5.12 2.74 1.56
C LEU A 49 4.21 1.51 1.49
N ILE A 50 2.90 1.77 1.42
CA ILE A 50 1.89 0.80 1.01
C ILE A 50 1.23 1.33 -0.26
N VAL A 51 1.26 0.52 -1.32
CA VAL A 51 0.53 0.77 -2.57
C VAL A 51 -0.41 -0.40 -2.79
N GLY A 52 -1.70 -0.14 -2.92
CA GLY A 52 -2.66 -1.22 -3.12
C GLY A 52 -4.10 -0.77 -3.22
N ARG A 53 -4.98 -1.72 -3.52
CA ARG A 53 -6.44 -1.51 -3.51
C ARG A 53 -6.93 -1.39 -2.08
N PHE A 54 -7.88 -0.49 -1.82
CA PHE A 54 -8.43 -0.30 -0.47
C PHE A 54 -9.53 -1.32 -0.16
N VAL A 55 -9.14 -2.58 -0.01
CA VAL A 55 -10.03 -3.72 0.21
C VAL A 55 -9.56 -4.55 1.42
N PRO A 56 -10.47 -5.24 2.15
CA PRO A 56 -10.13 -5.99 3.36
C PRO A 56 -9.04 -7.05 3.17
N GLU A 57 -8.96 -7.67 2.00
CA GLU A 57 -8.03 -8.75 1.67
C GLU A 57 -6.56 -8.30 1.71
N ASN A 58 -6.31 -6.99 1.62
CA ASN A 58 -4.97 -6.42 1.70
C ASN A 58 -4.47 -6.17 3.14
N ASN A 59 -5.20 -6.61 4.17
CA ASN A 59 -4.74 -6.68 5.56
C ASN A 59 -4.27 -5.34 6.17
N TYR A 60 -4.90 -4.21 5.80
CA TYR A 60 -4.56 -2.88 6.33
C TYR A 60 -4.59 -2.79 7.85
N GLU A 61 -5.56 -3.46 8.49
CA GLU A 61 -5.73 -3.45 9.95
C GLU A 61 -4.48 -3.92 10.68
N VAL A 62 -3.92 -5.06 10.27
CA VAL A 62 -2.71 -5.62 10.88
C VAL A 62 -1.51 -4.71 10.60
N MET A 63 -1.31 -4.29 9.34
CA MET A 63 -0.17 -3.43 8.97
C MET A 63 -0.16 -2.12 9.76
N ILE A 64 -1.31 -1.47 9.89
CA ILE A 64 -1.45 -0.21 10.61
C ILE A 64 -1.27 -0.41 12.10
N THR A 65 -1.93 -1.42 12.70
CA THR A 65 -1.85 -1.68 14.14
C THR A 65 -0.42 -1.98 14.57
N GLU A 66 0.29 -2.82 13.82
CA GLU A 66 1.68 -3.16 14.14
C GLU A 66 2.63 -2.00 13.86
N PHE A 67 2.38 -1.19 12.82
CA PHE A 67 3.15 0.02 12.59
C PHE A 67 3.02 1.02 13.74
N MET A 68 1.82 1.23 14.27
CA MET A 68 1.57 2.15 15.38
C MET A 68 2.34 1.76 16.65
N LYS A 69 2.56 0.46 16.89
CA LYS A 69 3.38 -0.05 17.98
C LYS A 69 4.88 0.18 17.81
N SER A 70 5.35 0.48 16.60
CA SER A 70 6.77 0.69 16.33
C SER A 70 7.25 2.05 16.83
N ASN A 71 8.55 2.13 17.18
CA ASN A 71 9.19 3.36 17.65
C ASN A 71 9.72 4.27 16.53
N THR A 72 9.46 3.91 15.26
CA THR A 72 9.98 4.68 14.12
C THR A 72 9.39 6.07 14.05
N LYS A 73 10.18 7.03 13.56
CA LYS A 73 9.73 8.40 13.31
C LYS A 73 9.40 8.64 11.83
N ARG A 74 9.70 7.67 10.97
CA ARG A 74 9.40 7.75 9.52
C ARG A 74 7.90 7.54 9.33
N PRO A 75 7.20 8.36 8.54
CA PRO A 75 5.79 8.16 8.27
C PRO A 75 5.52 6.88 7.47
N LEU A 76 4.32 6.31 7.65
CA LEU A 76 3.75 5.29 6.79
C LEU A 76 2.85 5.97 5.76
N VAL A 77 3.27 5.94 4.50
CA VAL A 77 2.55 6.54 3.37
C VAL A 77 1.70 5.47 2.69
N ILE A 78 0.40 5.71 2.61
CA ILE A 78 -0.58 4.78 2.06
C ILE A 78 -1.19 5.40 0.80
N VAL A 79 -0.76 4.87 -0.35
CA VAL A 79 -1.27 5.24 -1.67
C VAL A 79 -2.39 4.26 -2.04
N THR A 80 -3.63 4.76 -1.99
CA THR A 80 -4.80 3.95 -2.31
C THR A 80 -6.00 4.83 -2.65
N ASN A 81 -6.97 4.27 -3.37
CA ASN A 81 -8.23 4.94 -3.67
C ASN A 81 -9.16 4.87 -2.44
N VAL A 82 -8.86 5.67 -1.42
CA VAL A 82 -9.76 5.79 -0.25
C VAL A 82 -11.00 6.58 -0.66
N GLY A 83 -12.11 5.88 -0.87
CA GLY A 83 -13.42 6.45 -0.57
C GLY A 83 -13.67 6.32 0.95
N LYS A 84 -14.33 7.30 1.59
CA LYS A 84 -14.81 7.20 2.99
C LYS A 84 -15.94 6.17 3.13
N ASN A 85 -15.67 4.95 2.71
CA ASN A 85 -16.58 3.83 2.64
C ASN A 85 -16.70 3.14 4.00
N LYS A 86 -17.52 2.09 4.08
CA LYS A 86 -17.71 1.30 5.30
C LYS A 86 -16.39 0.70 5.81
N PHE A 87 -15.51 0.29 4.90
CA PHE A 87 -14.21 -0.29 5.26
C PHE A 87 -13.30 0.73 5.94
N TYR A 88 -13.21 1.96 5.42
CA TYR A 88 -12.44 3.04 6.05
C TYR A 88 -12.90 3.29 7.50
N ARG A 89 -14.21 3.45 7.70
CA ARG A 89 -14.77 3.71 9.05
C ARG A 89 -14.51 2.58 10.02
N ASN A 90 -14.60 1.33 9.56
CA ASN A 90 -14.30 0.17 10.38
C ASN A 90 -12.81 0.15 10.76
N LEU A 91 -11.93 0.32 9.78
CA LEU A 91 -10.48 0.38 10.00
C LEU A 91 -10.13 1.48 11.01
N GLU A 92 -10.71 2.68 10.86
CA GLU A 92 -10.51 3.79 11.79
C GLU A 92 -11.03 3.45 13.20
N SER A 93 -12.24 2.91 13.33
CA SER A 93 -12.80 2.55 14.65
C SER A 93 -11.97 1.49 15.40
N LYS A 94 -11.28 0.62 14.67
CA LYS A 94 -10.49 -0.46 15.27
C LYS A 94 -9.08 -0.01 15.64
N THR A 95 -8.47 0.81 14.81
CA THR A 95 -7.04 1.13 14.92
C THR A 95 -6.79 2.55 15.43
N HIS A 96 -7.78 3.44 15.31
CA HIS A 96 -7.67 4.87 15.60
C HIS A 96 -6.49 5.52 14.87
N PHE A 97 -6.19 5.06 13.65
CA PHE A 97 -5.01 5.48 12.89
C PHE A 97 -5.00 6.98 12.63
N SER A 98 -6.16 7.65 12.60
CA SER A 98 -6.25 9.10 12.44
C SER A 98 -5.55 9.88 13.56
N GLN A 99 -5.32 9.25 14.72
CA GLN A 99 -4.63 9.86 15.87
C GLN A 99 -3.11 9.75 15.78
N ASP A 100 -2.58 8.89 14.90
CA ASP A 100 -1.14 8.76 14.67
C ASP A 100 -0.72 9.62 13.46
N SER A 101 -0.08 10.76 13.73
CA SER A 101 0.36 11.70 12.70
C SER A 101 1.37 11.13 11.70
N ARG A 102 1.97 9.97 11.99
CA ARG A 102 2.88 9.25 11.10
C ARG A 102 2.12 8.54 9.98
N ILE A 103 0.83 8.28 10.11
CA ILE A 103 0.04 7.57 9.09
C ILE A 103 -0.53 8.59 8.09
N LYS A 104 -0.10 8.47 6.84
CA LYS A 104 -0.44 9.42 5.76
C LYS A 104 -1.22 8.71 4.65
N PHE A 105 -2.54 8.86 4.65
CA PHE A 105 -3.36 8.50 3.49
C PHE A 105 -3.30 9.62 2.44
N VAL A 106 -2.66 9.34 1.31
CA VAL A 106 -2.34 10.37 0.29
C VAL A 106 -3.22 10.31 -0.96
N GLY A 107 -4.15 9.36 -1.00
CA GLY A 107 -5.02 9.12 -2.16
C GLY A 107 -4.31 8.44 -3.32
N THR A 108 -4.90 8.53 -4.52
CA THR A 108 -4.31 8.03 -5.76
C THR A 108 -3.31 9.04 -6.34
N VAL A 109 -2.20 8.55 -6.88
CA VAL A 109 -1.18 9.36 -7.55
C VAL A 109 -1.28 9.15 -9.06
N TYR A 110 -1.33 10.25 -9.82
CA TYR A 110 -1.38 10.29 -11.29
C TYR A 110 -0.25 11.18 -11.86
#